data_AF-A0A7J7W8L6-F1
#
_entry.id   AF-A0A7J7W8L6-F1
#
_cell.length_a   1.000
_cell.length_b   1.000
_cell.length_c   1.000
_cell.angle_alpha   90.00
_cell.angle_beta   90.00
_cell.angle_gamma   90.00
#
_symmetry.space_group_name_H-M   'P 1'
#
loop_
_entity.id
_entity.type
_entity.pdbx_description
1 polymer ?
#
loop_
_entity_poly.entity_id
_entity_poly.type
_entity_poly.pdbx_seq_one_letter_code
_entity_poly.pdbx_strand_id
1 'polypeptide(L)'
;MALEVLFLLAALVWPCAEAIHVTITCSMDWMMVQVIPHAYSRRVYVFADELYLGSGCPVTRIQTYEYHFIYPVYDCGIRTQVVSEDTLLFQTELYYNPRNIHRICRRTALECSASRKSLWLTPVSTDNEIKLDSSPFIADFKTTPEELGLLSSN
;
A
#
# COMPACT_ATOMS: atom_id res chain seq x y z
N MET A 1 -31.16 33.67 40.62
CA MET A 1 -31.02 34.44 39.36
C MET A 1 -29.55 34.37 38.95
N ALA A 2 -29.13 33.25 38.37
CA ALA A 2 -27.77 33.08 37.86
C ALA A 2 -27.91 32.72 36.37
N LEU A 3 -27.27 33.54 35.56
CA LEU A 3 -27.31 33.61 34.11
C LEU A 3 -26.96 32.26 33.46
N GLU A 4 -27.91 31.76 32.66
CA GLU A 4 -27.72 31.30 31.28
C GLU A 4 -26.28 30.87 30.90
N VAL A 5 -25.95 29.60 31.10
CA VAL A 5 -24.90 28.95 30.31
C VAL A 5 -25.59 28.17 29.21
N LEU A 6 -25.97 28.89 28.16
CA LEU A 6 -26.42 28.33 26.90
C LEU A 6 -25.21 27.61 26.26
N PHE A 7 -24.96 26.36 26.66
CA PHE A 7 -24.11 25.46 25.91
C PHE A 7 -24.81 25.14 24.60
N LEU A 8 -24.65 26.02 23.61
CA LEU A 8 -24.79 25.67 22.21
C LEU A 8 -23.67 24.68 21.90
N LEU A 9 -23.89 23.42 22.25
CA LEU A 9 -23.31 22.29 21.56
C LEU A 9 -23.88 22.31 20.15
N ALA A 10 -23.39 23.26 19.34
CA ALA A 10 -23.41 23.12 17.91
C ALA A 10 -22.51 21.92 17.62
N ALA A 11 -23.10 20.73 17.70
CA ALA A 11 -22.56 19.56 17.06
C ALA A 11 -22.36 19.98 15.60
N LEU A 12 -21.13 20.30 15.25
CA LEU A 12 -20.66 20.40 13.88
C LEU A 12 -20.73 18.98 13.30
N VAL A 13 -21.96 18.47 13.13
CA VAL A 13 -22.23 17.33 12.28
C VAL A 13 -22.05 17.87 10.88
N TRP A 14 -20.79 17.92 10.45
CA TRP A 14 -20.39 18.31 9.12
C TRP A 14 -21.03 17.32 8.14
N PRO A 15 -22.10 17.68 7.42
CA PRO A 15 -22.81 16.73 6.57
C PRO A 15 -22.18 16.77 5.18
N CYS A 16 -20.87 16.52 5.10
CA CYS A 16 -20.16 16.46 3.80
C CYS A 16 -19.17 15.30 3.76
N ALA A 17 -19.56 14.14 4.28
CA ALA A 17 -18.87 12.90 4.01
C ALA A 17 -19.74 12.00 3.13
N GLU A 18 -20.09 12.44 1.92
CA GLU A 18 -20.59 11.51 0.89
C GLU A 18 -19.45 10.58 0.48
N ALA A 19 -19.25 9.51 1.26
CA ALA A 19 -18.13 8.60 1.11
C ALA A 19 -18.25 7.88 -0.24
N ILE A 20 -17.32 8.19 -1.15
CA ILE A 20 -17.06 7.34 -2.31
C ILE A 20 -16.49 6.04 -1.75
N HIS A 21 -16.99 4.90 -2.23
CA HIS A 21 -16.49 3.60 -1.78
C HIS A 21 -15.13 3.33 -2.42
N VAL A 22 -14.09 3.26 -1.59
CA VAL A 22 -12.70 3.08 -2.01
C VAL A 22 -12.12 1.87 -1.30
N THR A 23 -11.42 1.02 -2.04
CA THR A 23 -10.69 -0.14 -1.53
C THR A 23 -9.24 -0.04 -1.97
N ILE A 24 -8.32 -0.40 -1.09
CA ILE A 24 -6.87 -0.27 -1.30
C ILE A 24 -6.21 -1.62 -1.06
N THR A 25 -5.34 -2.02 -1.98
CA THR A 25 -4.45 -3.17 -1.83
C THR A 25 -3.04 -2.79 -2.28
N CYS A 26 -2.03 -3.40 -1.68
CA CYS A 26 -0.64 -3.10 -2.00
C CYS A 26 0.25 -4.32 -1.84
N SER A 27 1.36 -4.30 -2.55
CA SER A 27 2.49 -5.20 -2.40
C SER A 27 3.76 -4.39 -2.18
N MET A 28 4.93 -5.05 -2.22
CA MET A 28 6.22 -4.37 -2.20
C MET A 28 6.47 -3.51 -3.44
N ASP A 29 5.84 -3.83 -4.57
CA ASP A 29 6.16 -3.21 -5.86
C ASP A 29 5.05 -2.30 -6.39
N TRP A 30 3.80 -2.60 -6.07
CA TRP A 30 2.64 -1.91 -6.62
C TRP A 30 1.56 -1.61 -5.58
N MET A 31 0.76 -0.59 -5.89
CA MET A 31 -0.42 -0.18 -5.14
C MET A 31 -1.62 -0.15 -6.08
N MET A 32 -2.74 -0.71 -5.65
CA MET A 32 -4.02 -0.66 -6.34
C MET A 32 -5.06 0.03 -5.48
N VAL A 33 -5.66 1.08 -6.03
CA VAL A 33 -6.84 1.73 -5.46
C VAL A 33 -8.02 1.48 -6.37
N GLN A 34 -9.04 0.80 -5.85
CA GLN A 34 -10.30 0.54 -6.51
C GLN A 34 -11.35 1.54 -6.00
N VAL A 35 -12.07 2.16 -6.93
CA VAL A 35 -13.10 3.17 -6.63
C VAL A 35 -14.40 2.75 -7.30
N ILE A 36 -15.48 2.69 -6.52
CA ILE A 36 -16.83 2.51 -7.08
C ILE A 36 -17.40 3.91 -7.38
N PRO A 37 -17.75 4.22 -8.64
CA PRO A 37 -18.09 5.59 -9.07
C PRO A 37 -19.49 6.06 -8.64
N HIS A 38 -20.07 5.45 -7.61
CA HIS A 38 -21.41 5.76 -7.12
C HIS A 38 -21.39 6.09 -5.62
N ALA A 39 -21.80 7.32 -5.27
CA ALA A 39 -22.01 7.72 -3.87
C ALA A 39 -23.41 7.32 -3.42
N TYR A 40 -23.52 6.67 -2.25
CA TYR A 40 -24.75 6.05 -1.74
C TYR A 40 -25.91 7.05 -1.49
N SER A 41 -25.60 8.32 -1.26
CA SER A 41 -26.55 9.32 -0.74
C SER A 41 -27.17 10.24 -1.80
N ARG A 42 -26.55 10.39 -2.97
CA ARG A 42 -27.05 11.22 -4.08
C ARG A 42 -26.68 10.51 -5.36
N ARG A 43 -27.58 10.49 -6.35
CA ARG A 43 -27.41 9.89 -7.69
C ARG A 43 -26.29 10.55 -8.51
N VAL A 44 -25.11 10.64 -7.93
CA VAL A 44 -23.92 11.30 -8.41
C VAL A 44 -23.02 10.18 -8.89
N TYR A 45 -22.92 10.12 -10.21
CA TYR A 45 -21.90 9.35 -10.88
C TYR A 45 -20.63 10.19 -10.92
N VAL A 46 -19.52 9.59 -10.50
CA VAL A 46 -18.18 10.21 -10.56
C VAL A 46 -17.51 9.76 -11.85
N PHE A 47 -17.06 10.70 -12.66
CA PHE A 47 -16.32 10.39 -13.88
C PHE A 47 -14.84 10.09 -13.56
N ALA A 48 -14.22 9.22 -14.36
CA ALA A 48 -12.83 8.82 -14.15
C ALA A 48 -11.84 10.00 -14.18
N ASP A 49 -12.11 11.03 -14.98
CA ASP A 49 -11.28 12.24 -15.08
C ASP A 49 -11.50 13.25 -13.94
N GLU A 50 -12.56 13.07 -13.15
CA GLU A 50 -12.76 13.83 -11.90
C GLU A 50 -11.90 13.27 -10.77
N LEU A 51 -11.20 12.14 -10.97
CA LEU A 51 -10.41 11.46 -9.96
C LEU A 51 -8.92 11.43 -10.33
N TYR A 52 -8.07 11.68 -9.36
CA TYR A 52 -6.63 11.48 -9.50
C TYR A 52 -5.99 11.05 -8.19
N LEU A 53 -4.87 10.32 -8.31
CA LEU A 53 -4.09 9.82 -7.19
C LEU A 53 -2.87 10.72 -6.94
N GLY A 54 -2.63 11.04 -5.68
CA GLY A 54 -1.45 11.76 -5.18
C GLY A 54 -1.07 12.97 -6.03
N SER A 55 0.04 12.88 -6.75
CA SER A 55 0.59 13.97 -7.58
C SER A 55 -0.16 14.26 -8.90
N GLY A 56 -1.40 13.80 -9.07
CA GLY A 56 -2.21 14.04 -10.27
C GLY A 56 -2.32 12.85 -11.23
N CYS A 57 -2.03 11.63 -10.76
CA CYS A 57 -2.06 10.45 -11.59
C CYS A 57 -3.49 10.02 -11.96
N PRO A 58 -3.80 9.77 -13.25
CA PRO A 58 -5.15 9.43 -13.69
C PRO A 58 -5.53 7.97 -13.38
N VAL A 59 -6.79 7.62 -13.62
CA VAL A 59 -7.27 6.22 -13.58
C VAL A 59 -6.52 5.39 -14.63
N THR A 60 -5.98 4.23 -14.24
CA THR A 60 -5.24 3.34 -15.16
C THR A 60 -6.14 2.35 -15.86
N ARG A 61 -7.25 1.93 -15.23
CA ARG A 61 -8.24 1.04 -15.84
C ARG A 61 -9.66 1.45 -15.46
N ILE A 62 -10.50 1.58 -16.48
CA ILE A 62 -11.92 1.92 -16.35
C ILE A 62 -12.75 0.68 -16.66
N GLN A 63 -13.64 0.31 -15.75
CA GLN A 63 -14.66 -0.72 -15.94
C GLN A 63 -16.05 -0.13 -15.63
N THR A 64 -17.11 -0.84 -16.02
CA THR A 64 -18.49 -0.34 -15.96
C THR A 64 -18.91 0.17 -14.57
N TYR A 65 -18.40 -0.46 -13.49
CA TYR A 65 -18.78 -0.15 -12.11
C TYR A 65 -17.58 0.07 -11.18
N GLU A 66 -16.37 0.13 -11.73
CA GLU A 66 -15.16 0.30 -10.92
C GLU A 66 -14.04 0.97 -11.73
N TYR A 67 -13.27 1.81 -11.05
CA TYR A 67 -12.06 2.42 -11.56
C TYR A 67 -10.87 1.94 -10.75
N HIS A 68 -9.77 1.64 -11.42
CA HIS A 68 -8.55 1.19 -10.76
C HIS A 68 -7.43 2.20 -11.04
N PHE A 69 -6.72 2.55 -9.98
CA PHE A 69 -5.40 3.20 -10.05
C PHE A 69 -4.37 2.14 -9.69
N ILE A 70 -3.57 1.70 -10.65
CA ILE A 70 -2.53 0.67 -10.46
C ILE A 70 -1.19 1.32 -10.77
N TYR A 71 -0.43 1.63 -9.73
CA TYR A 71 0.85 2.33 -9.85
C TYR A 71 1.96 1.63 -9.06
N PRO A 72 3.22 1.74 -9.51
CA PRO A 72 4.35 1.37 -8.69
C PRO A 72 4.38 2.18 -7.39
N VAL A 73 4.81 1.58 -6.28
CA VAL A 73 4.80 2.26 -4.96
C VAL A 73 5.74 3.46 -4.84
N TYR A 74 6.66 3.63 -5.79
CA TYR A 74 7.58 4.78 -5.88
C TYR A 74 7.07 5.91 -6.79
N ASP A 75 5.88 5.75 -7.38
CA ASP A 75 5.28 6.70 -8.32
C ASP A 75 4.09 7.44 -7.70
N CYS A 76 3.56 8.44 -8.41
CA CYS A 76 2.32 9.14 -8.07
C CYS A 76 2.31 9.83 -6.70
N GLY A 77 3.47 10.10 -6.12
CA GLY A 77 3.58 10.69 -4.78
C GLY A 77 3.17 9.75 -3.65
N ILE A 78 3.16 8.43 -3.90
CA ILE A 78 2.99 7.41 -2.86
C ILE A 78 4.18 7.49 -1.90
N ARG A 79 3.89 7.59 -0.60
CA ARG A 79 4.88 7.69 0.45
C ARG A 79 5.06 6.35 1.11
N THR A 80 6.30 5.92 1.29
CA THR A 80 6.63 4.68 2.00
C THR A 80 7.26 5.00 3.35
N GLN A 81 6.78 4.34 4.39
CA GLN A 81 7.34 4.37 5.73
C GLN A 81 7.67 2.95 6.18
N VAL A 82 8.79 2.80 6.88
CA VAL A 82 9.16 1.54 7.52
C VAL A 82 8.55 1.53 8.92
N VAL A 83 7.57 0.66 9.17
CA VAL A 83 6.89 0.55 10.47
C VAL A 83 7.58 -0.49 11.36
N SER A 84 8.12 -1.54 10.75
CA SER A 84 8.97 -2.54 11.40
C SER A 84 9.98 -3.11 10.39
N GLU A 85 10.91 -3.95 10.84
CA GLU A 85 11.89 -4.63 9.98
C GLU A 85 11.24 -5.32 8.77
N ASP A 86 10.07 -5.92 8.99
CA ASP A 86 9.34 -6.73 8.01
C ASP A 86 8.11 -6.04 7.40
N THR A 87 7.76 -4.82 7.80
CA THR A 87 6.50 -4.19 7.38
C THR A 87 6.72 -2.78 6.86
N LEU A 88 6.27 -2.56 5.62
CA LEU A 88 6.17 -1.25 5.01
C LEU A 88 4.73 -0.74 5.10
N LEU A 89 4.59 0.56 5.33
CA LEU A 89 3.34 1.31 5.22
C LEU A 89 3.44 2.25 4.02
N PHE A 90 2.48 2.12 3.10
CA PHE A 90 2.29 3.01 1.97
C PHE A 90 1.14 3.96 2.27
N GLN A 91 1.35 5.24 2.01
CA GLN A 91 0.36 6.30 2.19
C GLN A 91 0.21 7.09 0.89
N THR A 92 -1.02 7.36 0.51
CA THR A 92 -1.35 8.20 -0.64
C THR A 92 -2.69 8.88 -0.43
N GLU A 93 -3.09 9.71 -1.37
CA GLU A 93 -4.34 10.45 -1.33
C GLU A 93 -5.09 10.32 -2.63
N LEU A 94 -6.39 10.09 -2.55
CA LEU A 94 -7.31 10.16 -3.67
C LEU A 94 -7.99 11.52 -3.66
N TYR A 95 -7.96 12.19 -4.79
CA TYR A 95 -8.59 13.48 -5.00
C TYR A 95 -9.78 13.35 -5.93
N TYR A 96 -10.87 14.02 -5.55
CA TYR A 96 -12.05 14.21 -6.38
C TYR A 96 -12.21 15.69 -6.69
N ASN A 97 -12.08 16.02 -7.97
CA ASN A 97 -12.27 17.36 -8.54
C ASN A 97 -13.47 17.35 -9.49
N PRO A 98 -14.67 17.70 -9.01
CA PRO A 98 -15.88 17.66 -9.81
C PRO A 98 -15.85 18.69 -10.94
N ARG A 99 -16.38 18.32 -12.11
CA ARG A 99 -16.56 19.28 -13.23
C ARG A 99 -17.56 20.38 -12.91
N ASN A 100 -18.52 20.10 -12.02
CA ASN A 100 -19.53 21.05 -11.60
C ASN A 100 -19.07 21.84 -10.39
N ILE A 101 -18.93 23.17 -10.56
CA ILE A 101 -18.45 24.13 -9.55
C ILE A 101 -19.33 24.12 -8.28
N HIS A 102 -20.57 23.64 -8.36
CA HIS A 102 -21.45 23.49 -7.19
C HIS A 102 -21.12 22.29 -6.29
N ARG A 103 -20.12 21.48 -6.64
CA ARG A 103 -19.64 20.36 -5.82
C ARG A 103 -18.30 20.70 -5.19
N ILE A 104 -18.11 20.21 -3.97
CA ILE A 104 -16.90 20.48 -3.18
C ILE A 104 -15.82 19.45 -3.52
N CYS A 105 -14.60 19.90 -3.80
CA CYS A 105 -13.45 19.02 -3.97
C CYS A 105 -13.20 18.22 -2.70
N ARG A 106 -12.98 16.91 -2.82
CA ARG A 106 -12.74 16.02 -1.68
C ARG A 106 -11.39 15.34 -1.79
N ARG A 107 -10.71 15.21 -0.66
CA ARG A 107 -9.47 14.46 -0.49
C ARG A 107 -9.72 13.31 0.47
N THR A 108 -9.27 12.11 0.11
CA THR A 108 -9.36 10.91 0.93
C THR A 108 -7.96 10.36 1.13
N ALA A 109 -7.49 10.34 2.38
CA ALA A 109 -6.23 9.69 2.72
C ALA A 109 -6.40 8.16 2.66
N LEU A 110 -5.42 7.48 2.09
CA LEU A 110 -5.42 6.04 1.90
C LEU A 110 -4.09 5.46 2.40
N GLU A 111 -4.18 4.35 3.12
CA GLU A 111 -3.02 3.68 3.69
C GLU A 111 -3.13 2.18 3.49
N CYS A 112 -2.00 1.52 3.23
CA CYS A 112 -1.91 0.08 3.09
C CYS A 112 -0.54 -0.40 3.55
N SER A 113 -0.46 -1.58 4.15
CA SER A 113 0.81 -2.18 4.56
C SER A 113 1.11 -3.46 3.79
N ALA A 114 2.39 -3.68 3.50
CA ALA A 114 2.89 -4.89 2.88
C ALA A 114 4.06 -5.46 3.69
N SER A 115 4.16 -6.79 3.73
CA SER A 115 5.29 -7.45 4.38
C SER A 115 6.46 -7.64 3.42
N ARG A 116 7.66 -7.41 3.93
CA ARG A 116 8.94 -7.72 3.28
C ARG A 116 9.30 -9.21 3.35
N LYS A 117 8.65 -9.97 4.25
CA LYS A 117 8.88 -11.40 4.37
C LYS A 117 8.36 -12.10 3.12
N SER A 118 9.28 -12.73 2.41
CA SER A 118 8.91 -13.64 1.34
C SER A 118 8.28 -14.89 1.95
N LEU A 119 7.04 -15.20 1.57
CA LEU A 119 6.40 -16.48 1.91
C LEU A 119 7.15 -17.69 1.33
N TRP A 120 8.05 -17.46 0.38
CA TRP A 120 8.83 -18.50 -0.31
C TRP A 120 10.22 -18.74 0.27
N LEU A 121 10.69 -17.85 1.16
CA LEU A 121 12.00 -17.98 1.79
C LEU A 121 11.79 -18.34 3.26
N THR A 122 11.72 -19.63 3.56
CA THR A 122 11.93 -20.11 4.93
C THR A 122 13.36 -19.75 5.33
N PRO A 123 13.59 -19.01 6.43
CA PRO A 123 14.95 -18.80 6.91
C PRO A 123 15.57 -20.17 7.17
N VAL A 124 16.74 -20.43 6.58
CA VAL A 124 17.53 -21.61 6.91
C VAL A 124 17.85 -21.48 8.40
N SER A 125 17.29 -22.36 9.23
CA SER A 125 17.61 -22.40 10.64
C SER A 125 19.12 -22.62 10.79
N THR A 126 19.81 -21.67 11.39
CA THR A 126 21.23 -21.82 11.75
C THR A 126 21.45 -22.79 12.91
N ASP A 127 20.37 -23.30 13.53
CA ASP A 127 20.43 -24.31 14.58
C ASP A 127 20.16 -25.70 14.01
N ASN A 128 21.15 -26.19 13.29
CA ASN A 128 21.66 -27.54 13.41
C ASN A 128 22.80 -27.63 12.41
N GLU A 129 24.01 -27.88 12.90
CA GLU A 129 25.03 -28.51 12.09
C GLU A 129 24.36 -29.68 11.38
N ILE A 130 24.07 -29.53 10.09
CA ILE A 130 23.67 -30.65 9.27
C ILE A 130 24.94 -31.50 9.24
N LYS A 131 25.02 -32.43 10.19
CA LYS A 131 25.96 -33.53 10.13
C LYS A 131 25.54 -34.29 8.89
N LEU A 132 26.12 -33.90 7.77
CA LEU A 132 25.98 -34.60 6.51
C LEU A 132 26.56 -35.98 6.80
N ASP A 133 25.69 -36.97 7.06
CA ASP A 133 26.14 -38.35 7.09
C ASP A 133 26.84 -38.58 5.75
N SER A 134 28.12 -38.96 5.82
CA SER A 134 28.96 -39.11 4.64
C SER A 134 28.35 -40.22 3.80
N SER A 135 27.57 -39.81 2.80
CA SER A 135 27.09 -40.72 1.77
C SER A 135 28.32 -41.34 1.09
N PRO A 136 28.32 -42.64 0.80
CA PRO A 136 29.42 -43.28 0.07
C PRO A 136 29.66 -42.62 -1.31
N PHE A 137 28.70 -41.84 -1.82
CA PHE A 137 28.83 -41.07 -3.05
C PHE A 137 29.57 -39.73 -2.92
N ILE A 138 29.81 -39.24 -1.70
CA ILE A 138 30.51 -37.96 -1.44
C ILE A 138 31.99 -38.19 -1.07
N ALA A 139 32.38 -39.43 -0.76
CA ALA A 139 33.74 -39.78 -0.33
C ALA A 139 34.82 -39.50 -1.39
N ASP A 140 34.45 -39.39 -2.66
CA ASP A 140 35.39 -39.20 -3.77
C ASP A 140 35.73 -37.74 -4.07
N PHE A 141 34.99 -36.77 -3.52
CA PHE A 141 35.29 -35.36 -3.67
C PHE A 141 36.15 -34.85 -2.52
N LYS A 142 37.42 -35.24 -2.52
CA LYS A 142 38.42 -34.64 -1.65
C LYS A 142 38.90 -33.34 -2.30
N THR A 143 38.19 -32.25 -2.09
CA THR A 143 38.63 -30.92 -2.56
C THR A 143 39.87 -30.50 -1.77
N THR A 144 40.98 -30.29 -2.49
CA THR A 144 42.20 -29.73 -1.94
C THR A 144 42.00 -28.24 -1.62
N PRO A 145 42.69 -27.69 -0.60
CA PRO A 145 42.52 -26.31 -0.17
C PRO A 145 42.81 -25.26 -1.26
N GLU A 146 43.44 -25.66 -2.36
CA GLU A 146 43.72 -24.83 -3.53
C GLU A 146 42.44 -24.46 -4.32
N GLU A 147 41.39 -25.27 -4.29
CA GLU A 147 40.12 -24.99 -5.00
C GLU A 147 39.16 -24.07 -4.23
N LEU A 148 39.41 -23.83 -2.95
CA LEU A 148 38.54 -22.99 -2.12
C LEU A 148 38.90 -21.49 -2.16
N GLY A 149 39.88 -21.08 -2.95
CA GLY A 149 40.21 -19.66 -3.14
C GLY A 149 40.53 -18.90 -1.85
N LEU A 150 40.87 -19.60 -0.76
CA LEU A 150 41.26 -19.03 0.53
C LEU A 150 42.77 -18.78 0.52
N LEU A 151 43.23 -17.94 -0.39
CA LEU A 151 44.51 -17.25 -0.23
C LEU A 151 44.20 -15.86 0.32
N SER A 152 44.29 -15.74 1.64
CA SER A 152 44.43 -14.47 2.33
C SER A 152 45.63 -13.71 1.73
N SER A 153 45.41 -12.50 1.22
CA SER A 153 46.51 -11.60 0.89
C SER A 153 47.03 -10.97 2.19
N ASN A 154 48.29 -11.26 2.50
CA ASN A 154 49.23 -10.63 3.43
C ASN A 154 48.77 -10.24 4.85
#